data_AF-A0A7S3RIA1-F1
#
_entry.id   AF-A0A7S3RIA1-F1
#
_cell.length_a   1.000
_cell.length_b   1.000
_cell.length_c   1.000
_cell.angle_alpha   90.00
_cell.angle_beta   90.00
_cell.angle_gamma   90.00
#
_symmetry.space_group_name_H-M   'P 1'
#
loop_
_entity.id
_entity.type
_entity.pdbx_description
1 polymer ?
#
loop_
_entity_poly.entity_id
_entity_poly.type
_entity_poly.pdbx_seq_one_letter_code
_entity_poly.pdbx_strand_id
1 'polypeptide(L)'
;NLLHLPRVTAARDRRLVEQQVPGYSSTRVQYNWAQSEFAMLLTSSGHRSLRSSSCIDSPAARLSLADGWEREAQAFLEAGRDWEAVGRALRDSVGHGTPLPGDQCLAMPSGLPDEPPPPAGGRTKQRETWALSLAYYGPAFRRGFAWQPEAPEETVMGRLQAALEPLLASAHHGLFLSSAGRTDAGVSATGQLVTFYSWVPLSPEQLHAAVAAAAPAPRTLVLRAARRVPRAFHA
;
A
#
# COMPACT_ATOMS: atom_id res chain seq x y z
N ASN A 1 -25.24 -8.71 54.21
CA ASN A 1 -23.84 -8.66 53.73
C ASN A 1 -23.80 -8.19 52.29
N LEU A 2 -23.64 -6.88 52.13
CA LEU A 2 -23.37 -6.20 50.87
C LEU A 2 -21.96 -6.57 50.40
N LEU A 3 -21.83 -7.20 49.23
CA LEU A 3 -20.53 -7.40 48.58
C LEU A 3 -20.27 -6.22 47.64
N HIS A 4 -19.24 -5.46 48.00
CA HIS A 4 -18.66 -4.34 47.27
C HIS A 4 -18.15 -4.79 45.88
N LEU A 5 -18.66 -4.18 44.81
CA LEU A 5 -18.00 -4.19 43.50
C LEU A 5 -16.88 -3.14 43.51
N PRO A 6 -15.66 -3.44 43.02
CA PRO A 6 -14.61 -2.44 42.94
C PRO A 6 -14.91 -1.44 41.81
N ARG A 7 -14.84 -0.15 42.13
CA ARG A 7 -14.77 0.94 41.16
C ARG A 7 -13.43 0.84 40.42
N VAL A 8 -13.46 0.52 39.13
CA VAL A 8 -12.28 0.64 38.26
C VAL A 8 -12.14 2.11 37.87
N THR A 9 -11.29 2.83 38.61
CA THR A 9 -10.71 4.10 38.16
C THR A 9 -9.79 3.83 36.98
N ALA A 10 -9.94 4.60 35.91
CA ALA A 10 -9.12 4.56 34.71
C ALA A 10 -7.63 4.73 35.07
N ALA A 11 -6.91 3.62 35.10
CA ALA A 11 -5.45 3.58 35.17
C ALA A 11 -4.95 2.95 33.87
N ARG A 12 -4.08 3.69 33.17
CA ARG A 12 -3.29 3.23 32.01
C ARG A 12 -2.52 1.96 32.40
N ASP A 13 -3.03 0.78 32.07
CA ASP A 13 -2.26 -0.46 32.20
C ASP A 13 -2.18 -1.17 30.84
N ARG A 14 -0.97 -1.17 30.27
CA ARG A 14 -0.62 -1.90 29.05
C ARG A 14 -0.56 -3.38 29.39
N ARG A 15 -1.58 -4.16 29.05
CA ARG A 15 -1.45 -5.62 29.01
C ARG A 15 -1.60 -6.12 27.58
N LEU A 16 -0.49 -6.65 27.07
CA LEU A 16 -0.37 -7.39 25.84
C LEU A 16 -1.02 -8.76 26.05
N VAL A 17 -1.97 -9.13 25.19
CA VAL A 17 -2.44 -10.52 25.08
C VAL A 17 -1.74 -11.13 23.88
N GLU A 18 -0.74 -11.97 24.15
CA GLU A 18 0.00 -12.73 23.14
C GLU A 18 -0.72 -14.07 22.94
N GLN A 19 -1.32 -14.28 21.76
CA GLN A 19 -1.83 -15.59 21.35
C GLN A 19 -0.88 -16.20 20.33
N GLN A 20 -0.32 -17.36 20.69
CA GLN A 20 0.53 -18.17 19.85
C GLN A 20 -0.35 -19.05 18.94
N VAL A 21 -0.20 -18.90 17.61
CA VAL A 21 -0.79 -19.80 16.61
C VAL A 21 0.31 -20.67 16.03
N PRO A 22 0.24 -22.02 16.12
CA PRO A 22 1.28 -22.90 15.57
C PRO A 22 1.41 -22.73 14.05
N GLY A 23 2.64 -22.51 13.56
CA GLY A 23 2.94 -22.40 12.12
C GLY A 23 3.04 -20.99 11.55
N TYR A 24 2.68 -19.95 12.32
CA TYR A 24 2.95 -18.55 11.98
C TYR A 24 3.90 -17.96 13.03
N SER A 25 5.01 -17.33 12.60
CA SER A 25 5.78 -16.51 13.54
C SER A 25 4.91 -15.33 13.97
N SER A 26 4.93 -15.03 15.27
CA SER A 26 4.09 -14.04 15.94
C SER A 26 3.95 -12.75 15.13
N THR A 27 2.77 -12.48 14.57
CA THR A 27 2.46 -11.20 13.96
C THR A 27 2.14 -10.21 15.07
N ARG A 28 3.11 -9.34 15.42
CA ARG A 28 2.85 -8.19 16.28
C ARG A 28 2.12 -7.13 15.47
N VAL A 29 0.80 -7.04 15.62
CA VAL A 29 0.02 -5.92 15.07
C VAL A 29 0.16 -4.74 16.03
N GLN A 30 1.10 -3.83 15.75
CA GLN A 30 1.11 -2.50 16.35
C GLN A 30 0.12 -1.62 15.60
N TYR A 31 -1.02 -1.29 16.23
CA TYR A 31 -1.85 -0.18 15.77
C TYR A 31 -1.17 1.13 16.18
N ASN A 32 -0.55 1.79 15.21
CA ASN A 32 -0.01 3.13 15.38
C ASN A 32 -1.02 4.14 14.84
N TRP A 33 -1.97 4.55 15.69
CA TRP A 33 -2.86 5.68 15.41
C TRP A 33 -2.14 6.97 15.78
N ALA A 34 -1.53 7.59 14.77
CA ALA A 34 -1.21 9.01 14.80
C ALA A 34 -1.80 9.62 13.53
N GLN A 35 -3.02 10.15 13.67
CA GLN A 35 -3.54 11.16 12.76
C GLN A 35 -2.63 12.39 12.88
N SER A 36 -1.96 12.77 11.80
CA SER A 36 -1.59 14.17 11.58
C SER A 36 -2.66 14.77 10.67
N GLU A 37 -3.57 15.47 11.33
CA GLU A 37 -4.40 16.51 10.74
C GLU A 37 -3.53 17.60 10.07
N PHE A 38 -4.10 18.22 9.03
CA PHE A 38 -3.85 19.61 8.64
C PHE A 38 -2.40 20.10 8.50
N ALA A 39 -1.87 20.04 7.27
CA ALA A 39 -0.88 21.01 6.82
C ALA A 39 -1.58 22.36 6.53
N MET A 40 -1.73 23.20 7.57
CA MET A 40 -2.08 24.61 7.42
C MET A 40 -0.78 25.43 7.55
N LEU A 41 -0.23 25.87 6.41
CA LEU A 41 0.81 26.89 6.36
C LEU A 41 0.19 28.23 6.80
N LEU A 42 0.52 28.66 8.02
CA LEU A 42 0.31 30.04 8.45
C LEU A 42 1.42 30.91 7.85
N THR A 43 1.11 31.59 6.75
CA THR A 43 1.73 32.88 6.42
C THR A 43 0.66 33.97 6.46
N SER A 44 1.11 35.16 6.87
CA SER A 44 0.32 36.24 7.42
C SER A 44 -0.72 36.88 6.48
N SER A 45 -1.79 37.37 7.11
CA SER A 45 -2.61 38.53 6.73
C SER A 45 -3.68 38.31 5.65
N GLY A 46 -4.95 38.45 6.06
CA GLY A 46 -6.08 38.58 5.15
C GLY A 46 -7.40 38.07 5.72
N HIS A 47 -8.15 38.95 6.38
CA HIS A 47 -9.53 38.72 6.78
C HIS A 47 -10.40 38.28 5.58
N ARG A 48 -11.04 37.11 5.67
CA ARG A 48 -12.31 36.86 4.99
C ARG A 48 -13.15 35.83 5.74
N SER A 49 -14.28 36.31 6.26
CA SER A 49 -15.33 35.52 6.87
C SER A 49 -15.98 34.60 5.84
N LEU A 50 -15.96 33.29 6.08
CA LEU A 50 -16.85 32.34 5.43
C LEU A 50 -17.71 31.71 6.52
N ARG A 51 -19.02 31.94 6.41
CA ARG A 51 -20.04 31.41 7.31
C ARG A 51 -20.01 29.88 7.24
N SER A 52 -19.82 29.23 8.38
CA SER A 52 -20.00 27.79 8.54
C SER A 52 -21.49 27.46 8.42
N SER A 53 -21.85 26.65 7.43
CA SER A 53 -23.13 25.93 7.45
C SER A 53 -23.03 24.84 8.50
N SER A 54 -23.61 25.10 9.67
CA SER A 54 -23.73 24.16 10.78
C SER A 54 -24.72 23.05 10.43
N CYS A 55 -24.25 21.83 10.21
CA CYS A 55 -25.12 20.65 10.27
C CYS A 55 -24.59 19.51 11.15
N ILE A 56 -23.47 19.68 11.87
CA ILE A 56 -22.96 18.64 12.79
C ILE A 56 -22.41 19.29 14.06
N ASP A 57 -23.27 19.84 14.91
CA ASP A 57 -22.90 20.23 16.27
C ASP A 57 -23.97 19.76 17.26
N SER A 58 -24.06 18.44 17.42
CA SER A 58 -24.83 17.84 18.50
C SER A 58 -23.93 16.86 19.28
N PRO A 59 -23.70 17.08 20.60
CA PRO A 59 -22.84 16.23 21.43
C PRO A 59 -23.27 14.76 21.47
N ALA A 60 -24.57 14.48 21.26
CA ALA A 60 -25.13 13.14 21.20
C ALA A 60 -24.66 12.34 19.98
N ALA A 61 -24.31 12.99 18.87
CA ALA A 61 -23.80 12.32 17.68
C ALA A 61 -22.33 11.86 17.84
N ARG A 62 -21.55 12.52 18.71
CA ARG A 62 -20.15 12.14 18.99
C ARG A 62 -20.03 10.88 19.87
N LEU A 63 -21.05 10.57 20.67
CA LEU A 63 -21.05 9.41 21.57
C LEU A 63 -21.58 8.12 20.91
N SER A 64 -22.27 8.20 19.77
CA SER A 64 -22.83 7.03 19.06
C SER A 64 -21.85 6.33 18.14
N LEU A 65 -20.82 7.01 17.65
CA LEU A 65 -19.81 6.45 16.75
C LEU A 65 -18.74 5.65 17.49
N ALA A 66 -18.50 5.95 18.78
CA ALA A 66 -17.48 5.29 19.60
C ALA A 66 -17.80 3.81 19.85
N ASP A 67 -19.07 3.45 20.03
CA ASP A 67 -19.47 2.08 20.39
C ASP A 67 -19.89 1.21 19.19
N GLY A 68 -20.07 1.81 18.01
CA GLY A 68 -20.56 1.12 16.82
C GLY A 68 -19.51 0.19 16.23
N TRP A 69 -18.32 0.74 15.95
CA TRP A 69 -17.22 -0.02 15.35
C TRP A 69 -16.64 -1.07 16.31
N GLU A 70 -16.67 -0.85 17.63
CA GLU A 70 -16.22 -1.84 18.62
C GLU A 70 -17.14 -3.05 18.66
N ARG A 71 -18.47 -2.85 18.62
CA ARG A 71 -19.43 -3.95 18.50
C ARG A 71 -19.33 -4.67 17.17
N GLU A 72 -19.11 -3.94 16.08
CA GLU A 72 -18.93 -4.51 14.74
C GLU A 72 -17.63 -5.33 14.67
N ALA A 73 -16.53 -4.79 15.21
CA ALA A 73 -15.24 -5.49 15.31
C ALA A 73 -15.33 -6.70 16.25
N GLN A 74 -16.02 -6.58 17.38
CA GLN A 74 -16.22 -7.68 18.33
C GLN A 74 -17.07 -8.80 17.70
N ALA A 75 -18.18 -8.47 17.04
CA ALA A 75 -18.99 -9.44 16.29
C ALA A 75 -18.19 -10.10 15.15
N PHE A 76 -17.35 -9.32 14.47
CA PHE A 76 -16.43 -9.82 13.45
C PHE A 76 -15.36 -10.77 14.01
N LEU A 77 -14.88 -10.54 15.24
CA LEU A 77 -13.96 -11.44 15.93
C LEU A 77 -14.65 -12.71 16.46
N GLU A 78 -15.88 -12.58 16.97
CA GLU A 78 -16.68 -13.68 17.54
C GLU A 78 -17.17 -14.68 16.49
N ALA A 79 -17.49 -14.22 15.28
CA ALA A 79 -17.87 -15.08 14.15
C ALA A 79 -16.74 -16.01 13.66
N GLY A 80 -15.51 -15.78 14.13
CA GLY A 80 -14.31 -16.49 13.68
C GLY A 80 -13.74 -15.92 12.38
N ARG A 81 -12.42 -16.08 12.19
CA ARG A 81 -11.72 -15.59 11.00
C ARG A 81 -11.28 -16.76 10.13
N ASP A 82 -11.84 -16.86 8.93
CA ASP A 82 -11.31 -17.72 7.88
C ASP A 82 -10.18 -16.99 7.15
N TRP A 83 -8.98 -17.01 7.74
CA TRP A 83 -7.79 -16.43 7.14
C TRP A 83 -7.35 -17.14 5.85
N GLU A 84 -7.75 -18.39 5.65
CA GLU A 84 -7.51 -19.07 4.39
C GLU A 84 -8.39 -18.51 3.27
N ALA A 85 -9.66 -18.23 3.55
CA ALA A 85 -10.53 -17.55 2.60
C ALA A 85 -10.01 -16.15 2.24
N VAL A 86 -9.52 -15.39 3.22
CA VAL A 86 -8.87 -14.09 2.97
C VAL A 86 -7.63 -14.27 2.09
N GLY A 87 -6.78 -15.26 2.41
CA GLY A 87 -5.60 -15.59 1.61
C GLY A 87 -5.93 -15.98 0.17
N ARG A 88 -6.98 -16.80 -0.04
CA ARG A 88 -7.50 -17.15 -1.37
C ARG A 88 -8.01 -15.92 -2.11
N ALA A 89 -8.85 -15.10 -1.47
CA ALA A 89 -9.38 -13.87 -2.08
C ALA A 89 -8.27 -12.89 -2.49
N LEU A 90 -7.23 -12.71 -1.65
CA LEU A 90 -6.07 -11.89 -1.99
C LEU A 90 -5.28 -12.49 -3.15
N ARG A 91 -5.08 -13.81 -3.19
CA ARG A 91 -4.41 -14.48 -4.30
C ARG A 91 -5.17 -14.31 -5.62
N ASP A 92 -6.49 -14.47 -5.57
CA ASP A 92 -7.35 -14.31 -6.75
C ASP A 92 -7.38 -12.86 -7.20
N SER A 93 -7.48 -11.92 -6.26
CA SER A 93 -7.41 -10.49 -6.55
C SER A 93 -6.08 -10.11 -7.20
N VAL A 94 -4.95 -10.58 -6.67
CA VAL A 94 -3.62 -10.35 -7.26
C VAL A 94 -3.47 -11.03 -8.61
N GLY A 95 -3.85 -12.29 -8.73
CA GLY A 95 -3.58 -13.06 -9.94
C GLY A 95 -4.51 -12.73 -11.10
N HIS A 96 -5.76 -12.41 -10.80
CA HIS A 96 -6.85 -12.32 -11.77
C HIS A 96 -7.52 -10.95 -11.81
N GLY A 97 -7.22 -10.06 -10.87
CA GLY A 97 -7.88 -8.76 -10.77
C GLY A 97 -9.30 -8.86 -10.21
N THR A 98 -9.64 -9.97 -9.54
CA THR A 98 -10.92 -10.12 -8.85
C THR A 98 -11.04 -9.03 -7.78
N PRO A 99 -12.09 -8.20 -7.79
CA PRO A 99 -12.28 -7.18 -6.75
C PRO A 99 -12.41 -7.83 -5.37
N LEU A 100 -11.77 -7.24 -4.36
CA LEU A 100 -11.98 -7.64 -2.98
C LEU A 100 -13.34 -7.12 -2.48
N PRO A 101 -13.93 -7.75 -1.45
CA PRO A 101 -15.08 -7.18 -0.77
C PRO A 101 -14.80 -5.73 -0.33
N GLY A 102 -15.65 -4.79 -0.77
CA GLY A 102 -15.48 -3.35 -0.49
C GLY A 102 -14.86 -2.54 -1.63
N ASP A 103 -14.15 -3.17 -2.59
CA ASP A 103 -13.55 -2.46 -3.74
C ASP A 103 -14.61 -1.81 -4.64
N GLN A 104 -15.84 -2.33 -4.63
CA GLN A 104 -16.98 -1.85 -5.42
C GLN A 104 -17.35 -0.39 -5.10
N CYS A 105 -17.01 0.10 -3.91
CA CYS A 105 -17.29 1.48 -3.49
C CYS A 105 -16.14 2.45 -3.78
N LEU A 106 -14.95 1.95 -4.13
CA LEU A 106 -13.78 2.76 -4.42
C LEU A 106 -13.51 2.66 -5.93
N ALA A 107 -14.15 3.53 -6.70
CA ALA A 107 -13.62 3.88 -8.01
C ALA A 107 -12.31 4.61 -7.79
N MET A 108 -11.22 3.86 -7.58
CA MET A 108 -9.89 4.43 -7.50
C MET A 108 -9.66 5.09 -8.86
N PRO A 109 -9.50 6.42 -8.94
CA PRO A 109 -9.01 7.01 -10.17
C PRO A 109 -7.72 6.27 -10.51
N SER A 110 -7.47 5.97 -11.78
CA SER A 110 -6.18 5.43 -12.18
C SER A 110 -5.13 6.38 -11.61
N GLY A 111 -4.46 6.01 -10.51
CA GLY A 111 -3.73 6.96 -9.66
C GLY A 111 -2.47 7.53 -10.33
N LEU A 112 -2.29 7.23 -11.62
CA LEU A 112 -1.24 7.71 -12.45
C LEU A 112 -1.74 8.95 -13.21
N PRO A 113 -0.93 10.02 -13.26
CA PRO A 113 -1.26 11.19 -14.07
C PRO A 113 -1.39 10.80 -15.55
N ASP A 114 -1.95 11.69 -16.35
CA ASP A 114 -1.94 11.51 -17.80
C ASP A 114 -0.52 11.37 -18.33
N GLU A 115 -0.39 10.52 -19.35
CA GLU A 115 0.90 10.30 -19.98
C GLU A 115 1.37 11.61 -20.62
N PRO A 116 2.60 12.09 -20.32
CA PRO A 116 3.10 13.29 -20.96
C PRO A 116 3.19 13.05 -22.47
N PRO A 117 2.96 14.09 -23.31
CA PRO A 117 3.10 13.95 -24.75
C PRO A 117 4.52 13.45 -25.09
N PRO A 118 4.68 12.68 -26.18
CA PRO A 118 6.00 12.23 -26.61
C PRO A 118 6.92 13.45 -26.81
N PRO A 119 8.20 13.35 -26.48
CA PRO A 119 9.11 14.48 -26.56
C PRO A 119 9.20 15.01 -28.01
N ALA A 120 9.07 16.33 -28.16
CA ALA A 120 9.13 16.98 -29.47
C ALA A 120 10.59 17.05 -29.98
N GLY A 121 10.96 16.13 -30.88
CA GLY A 121 12.11 16.26 -31.79
C GLY A 121 13.53 16.00 -31.21
N GLY A 122 14.32 15.18 -31.94
CA GLY A 122 15.77 15.35 -32.10
C GLY A 122 16.75 14.71 -31.09
N ARG A 123 17.14 13.46 -31.35
CA ARG A 123 18.47 12.79 -31.11
C ARG A 123 19.17 12.88 -29.74
N THR A 124 18.61 13.45 -28.68
CA THR A 124 19.18 13.34 -27.33
C THR A 124 18.45 12.27 -26.52
N LYS A 125 19.21 11.37 -25.87
CA LYS A 125 18.66 10.38 -24.94
C LYS A 125 17.91 11.13 -23.84
N GLN A 126 16.58 11.16 -23.90
CA GLN A 126 15.77 11.82 -22.88
C GLN A 126 15.47 10.84 -21.75
N ARG A 127 15.46 11.38 -20.52
CA ARG A 127 15.06 10.62 -19.35
C ARG A 127 13.54 10.50 -19.32
N GLU A 128 13.03 9.28 -19.38
CA GLU A 128 11.63 8.95 -19.13
C GLU A 128 11.48 8.50 -17.67
N THR A 129 10.48 9.03 -16.96
CA THR A 129 10.08 8.49 -15.65
C THR A 129 8.89 7.58 -15.86
N TRP A 130 8.94 6.38 -15.29
CA TRP A 130 7.90 5.37 -15.36
C TRP A 130 7.30 5.15 -13.99
N ALA A 131 5.98 5.01 -13.94
CA ALA A 131 5.23 4.59 -12.77
C ALA A 131 4.55 3.24 -13.07
N LEU A 132 4.79 2.27 -12.19
CA LEU A 132 4.26 0.91 -12.28
C LEU A 132 3.32 0.65 -11.11
N SER A 133 2.06 0.31 -11.41
CA SER A 133 1.11 -0.17 -10.42
C SER A 133 1.20 -1.70 -10.36
N LEU A 134 1.55 -2.24 -9.19
CA LEU A 134 1.83 -3.64 -8.96
C LEU A 134 0.80 -4.26 -8.02
N ALA A 135 0.40 -5.49 -8.32
CA ALA A 135 -0.28 -6.36 -7.39
C ALA A 135 0.65 -7.52 -7.03
N TYR A 136 0.79 -7.88 -5.75
CA TYR A 136 1.54 -9.05 -5.34
C TYR A 136 0.93 -9.76 -4.13
N TYR A 137 1.10 -11.08 -4.13
CA TYR A 137 0.65 -11.97 -3.08
C TYR A 137 1.80 -12.13 -2.07
N GLY A 138 1.67 -11.45 -0.93
CA GLY A 138 2.70 -11.32 0.10
C GLY A 138 3.34 -12.63 0.54
N PRO A 139 2.60 -13.73 0.75
CA PRO A 139 3.18 -15.01 1.17
C PRO A 139 4.15 -15.63 0.15
N ALA A 140 4.21 -15.14 -1.10
CA ALA A 140 5.23 -15.53 -2.07
C ALA A 140 6.60 -14.85 -1.82
N PHE A 141 6.66 -13.81 -0.96
CA PHE A 141 7.84 -13.00 -0.69
C PHE A 141 8.20 -13.05 0.80
N ARG A 142 9.16 -13.90 1.16
CA ARG A 142 9.54 -14.19 2.56
C ARG A 142 10.10 -12.99 3.32
N ARG A 143 10.60 -11.98 2.61
CA ARG A 143 11.22 -10.77 3.19
C ARG A 143 10.40 -9.50 2.98
N GLY A 144 9.17 -9.64 2.46
CA GLY A 144 8.27 -8.51 2.21
C GLY A 144 8.70 -7.70 0.99
N PHE A 145 8.40 -6.40 1.03
CA PHE A 145 8.60 -5.54 -0.14
C PHE A 145 10.03 -5.02 -0.30
N ALA A 146 10.61 -4.48 0.78
CA ALA A 146 11.86 -3.73 0.73
C ALA A 146 13.06 -4.60 0.37
N TRP A 147 13.98 -4.07 -0.43
CA TRP A 147 15.23 -4.74 -0.79
C TRP A 147 16.07 -5.08 0.45
N GLN A 148 16.69 -6.26 0.45
CA GLN A 148 17.59 -6.72 1.51
C GLN A 148 18.83 -7.37 0.87
N PRO A 149 20.06 -7.02 1.29
CA PRO A 149 21.29 -7.50 0.66
C PRO A 149 21.52 -9.00 0.82
N GLU A 150 21.05 -9.60 1.91
CA GLU A 150 21.30 -11.00 2.23
C GLU A 150 20.43 -11.97 1.41
N ALA A 151 19.29 -11.50 0.90
CA ALA A 151 18.32 -12.30 0.16
C ALA A 151 17.43 -11.42 -0.74
N PRO A 152 17.99 -10.69 -1.72
CA PRO A 152 17.22 -9.78 -2.57
C PRO A 152 16.12 -10.51 -3.37
N GLU A 153 16.34 -11.78 -3.72
CA GLU A 153 15.39 -12.67 -4.38
C GLU A 153 14.24 -13.13 -3.47
N GLU A 154 14.24 -12.82 -2.18
CA GLU A 154 13.10 -13.08 -1.29
C GLU A 154 12.20 -11.84 -1.11
N THR A 155 12.57 -10.72 -1.74
CA THR A 155 11.87 -9.42 -1.66
C THR A 155 11.17 -9.08 -2.97
N VAL A 156 10.10 -8.28 -2.92
CA VAL A 156 9.46 -7.76 -4.14
C VAL A 156 10.41 -6.82 -4.89
N MET A 157 11.04 -5.88 -4.19
CA MET A 157 11.92 -4.87 -4.78
C MET A 157 13.15 -5.49 -5.44
N GLY A 158 13.82 -6.45 -4.79
CA GLY A 158 15.02 -7.09 -5.34
C GLY A 158 14.73 -7.93 -6.58
N ARG A 159 13.63 -8.70 -6.59
CA ARG A 159 13.19 -9.40 -7.81
C ARG A 159 12.84 -8.44 -8.94
N LEU A 160 12.13 -7.36 -8.63
CA LEU A 160 11.75 -6.36 -9.62
C LEU A 160 12.97 -5.64 -10.20
N GLN A 161 13.94 -5.27 -9.37
CA GLN A 161 15.21 -4.69 -9.81
C GLN A 161 15.94 -5.65 -10.75
N ALA A 162 16.14 -6.91 -10.34
CA ALA A 162 16.86 -7.90 -11.12
C ALA A 162 16.21 -8.17 -12.50
N ALA A 163 14.88 -8.08 -12.59
CA ALA A 163 14.17 -8.29 -13.85
C ALA A 163 14.13 -7.06 -14.77
N LEU A 164 14.13 -5.85 -14.20
CA LEU A 164 14.11 -4.60 -14.96
C LEU A 164 15.50 -4.15 -15.41
N GLU A 165 16.54 -4.42 -14.62
CA GLU A 165 17.90 -3.98 -14.89
C GLU A 165 18.45 -4.40 -16.26
N PRO A 166 18.19 -5.62 -16.80
CA PRO A 166 18.61 -6.00 -18.15
C PRO A 166 18.00 -5.12 -19.26
N LEU A 167 16.80 -4.55 -19.05
CA LEU A 167 16.19 -3.62 -20.00
C LEU A 167 16.93 -2.28 -20.05
N LEU A 168 17.69 -1.98 -19.00
CA LEU A 168 18.41 -0.73 -18.80
C LEU A 168 19.89 -0.85 -19.13
N ALA A 169 20.41 -2.04 -19.47
CA ALA A 169 21.83 -2.38 -19.61
C ALA A 169 22.68 -1.49 -20.56
N SER A 170 22.07 -0.57 -21.30
CA SER A 170 22.76 0.51 -22.04
C SER A 170 23.00 1.78 -21.19
N ALA A 171 22.64 1.76 -19.91
CA ALA A 171 22.66 2.89 -18.99
C ALA A 171 23.79 2.71 -17.96
N HIS A 172 24.63 3.74 -17.80
CA HIS A 172 25.80 3.72 -16.90
C HIS A 172 25.46 3.86 -15.41
N HIS A 173 24.20 3.73 -15.01
CA HIS A 173 23.74 3.82 -13.62
C HIS A 173 22.85 2.62 -13.30
N GLY A 174 23.05 2.04 -12.12
CA GLY A 174 22.18 0.98 -11.62
C GLY A 174 20.72 1.45 -11.50
N LEU A 175 19.80 0.49 -11.49
CA LEU A 175 18.38 0.77 -11.32
C LEU A 175 18.06 1.14 -9.87
N PHE A 176 17.45 2.30 -9.66
CA PHE A 176 16.88 2.70 -8.37
C PHE A 176 15.37 2.82 -8.47
N LEU A 177 14.67 2.01 -7.67
CA LEU A 177 13.22 2.05 -7.55
C LEU A 177 12.81 2.88 -6.33
N SER A 178 11.84 3.77 -6.50
CA SER A 178 11.11 4.46 -5.43
C SER A 178 9.72 3.83 -5.31
N SER A 179 9.15 3.82 -4.10
CA SER A 179 7.88 3.14 -3.81
C SER A 179 7.00 3.96 -2.88
N ALA A 180 5.68 3.90 -3.07
CA ALA A 180 4.70 4.63 -2.25
C ALA A 180 4.61 4.14 -0.81
N GLY A 181 5.05 2.92 -0.54
CA GLY A 181 5.11 2.38 0.81
C GLY A 181 5.91 1.09 0.87
N ARG A 182 6.24 0.65 2.08
CA ARG A 182 6.81 -0.68 2.32
C ARG A 182 5.76 -1.57 2.95
N THR A 183 5.85 -2.86 2.65
CA THR A 183 5.07 -3.90 3.34
C THR A 183 6.01 -4.91 3.96
N ASP A 184 5.57 -5.45 5.11
CA ASP A 184 6.28 -6.50 5.82
C ASP A 184 6.09 -7.87 5.15
N ALA A 185 6.87 -8.86 5.57
CA ALA A 185 6.77 -10.22 5.07
C ALA A 185 5.34 -10.77 5.20
N GLY A 186 4.85 -11.40 4.12
CA GLY A 186 3.50 -11.99 4.08
C GLY A 186 2.36 -11.02 3.75
N VAL A 187 2.58 -9.70 3.77
CA VAL A 187 1.54 -8.70 3.44
C VAL A 187 1.36 -8.63 1.92
N SER A 188 0.11 -8.76 1.45
CA SER A 188 -0.25 -8.62 0.03
C SER A 188 -0.61 -7.18 -0.32
N ALA A 189 -0.45 -6.81 -1.59
CA ALA A 189 -0.93 -5.53 -2.11
C ALA A 189 -1.61 -5.71 -3.47
N THR A 190 -2.67 -4.94 -3.74
CA THR A 190 -3.39 -4.97 -5.03
C THR A 190 -3.04 -3.77 -5.93
N GLY A 191 -2.39 -2.75 -5.39
CA GLY A 191 -2.05 -1.51 -6.09
C GLY A 191 -0.82 -0.79 -5.52
N GLN A 192 0.24 -1.54 -5.21
CA GLN A 192 1.51 -0.95 -4.80
C GLN A 192 2.13 -0.16 -5.95
N LEU A 193 2.50 1.10 -5.69
CA LEU A 193 3.07 1.96 -6.71
C LEU A 193 4.60 2.01 -6.59
N VAL A 194 5.29 1.84 -7.71
CA VAL A 194 6.74 2.08 -7.81
C VAL A 194 7.07 3.00 -8.98
N THR A 195 8.13 3.78 -8.83
CA THR A 195 8.65 4.65 -9.89
C THR A 195 10.13 4.45 -10.10
N PHE A 196 10.57 4.62 -11.34
CA PHE A 196 11.98 4.69 -11.71
C PHE A 196 12.13 5.53 -12.96
N TYR A 197 13.36 5.81 -13.35
CA TYR A 197 13.64 6.48 -14.62
C TYR A 197 14.52 5.64 -15.53
N SER A 198 14.35 5.84 -16.82
CA SER A 198 15.17 5.21 -17.87
C SER A 198 15.68 6.27 -18.83
N TRP A 199 16.86 6.03 -19.39
CA TRP A 199 17.40 6.81 -20.52
C TRP A 199 17.35 6.04 -21.83
N VAL A 200 16.84 4.81 -21.77
CA VAL A 200 16.53 3.95 -22.91
C VAL A 200 15.00 3.95 -23.05
N PRO A 201 14.45 4.14 -24.27
CA PRO A 201 13.02 4.01 -24.49
C PRO A 201 12.55 2.60 -24.08
N LEU A 202 11.47 2.54 -23.29
CA LEU A 202 10.84 1.28 -22.87
C LEU A 202 9.43 1.21 -23.43
N SER A 203 8.98 0.01 -23.76
CA SER A 203 7.58 -0.25 -24.09
C SER A 203 6.85 -0.85 -22.88
N PRO A 204 5.53 -0.60 -22.73
CA PRO A 204 4.71 -1.27 -21.71
C PRO A 204 4.86 -2.80 -21.74
N GLU A 205 4.98 -3.40 -22.91
CA GLU A 205 5.12 -4.85 -23.09
C GLU A 205 6.42 -5.39 -22.50
N GLN A 206 7.53 -4.65 -22.66
CA GLN A 206 8.81 -5.02 -22.04
C GLN A 206 8.70 -4.98 -20.50
N LEU A 207 8.00 -3.97 -19.97
CA LEU A 207 7.76 -3.85 -18.53
C LEU A 207 6.85 -4.96 -18.01
N HIS A 208 5.80 -5.32 -18.75
CA HIS A 208 4.95 -6.46 -18.43
C HIS A 208 5.73 -7.78 -18.40
N ALA A 209 6.57 -8.02 -19.41
CA ALA A 209 7.40 -9.22 -19.47
C ALA A 209 8.41 -9.30 -18.32
N ALA A 210 9.07 -8.18 -17.99
CA ALA A 210 10.01 -8.12 -16.88
C ALA A 210 9.31 -8.35 -15.53
N VAL A 211 8.17 -7.71 -15.28
CA VAL A 211 7.42 -7.91 -14.02
C VAL A 211 6.92 -9.36 -13.90
N ALA A 212 6.46 -9.96 -15.00
CA ALA A 212 6.06 -11.36 -15.01
C ALA A 212 7.24 -12.30 -14.69
N ALA A 213 8.42 -12.03 -15.25
CA ALA A 213 9.65 -12.79 -14.97
C ALA A 213 10.14 -12.61 -13.52
N ALA A 214 9.83 -11.47 -12.89
CA ALA A 214 10.14 -11.23 -11.48
C ALA A 214 9.28 -12.07 -10.52
N ALA A 215 8.14 -12.62 -10.95
CA ALA A 215 7.25 -13.35 -10.06
C ALA A 215 7.87 -14.69 -9.59
N PRO A 216 7.90 -14.98 -8.27
CA PRO A 216 8.37 -16.27 -7.75
C PRO A 216 7.58 -17.48 -8.26
N ALA A 217 6.31 -17.26 -8.60
CA ALA A 217 5.39 -18.25 -9.14
C ALA A 217 4.38 -17.54 -10.06
N PRO A 218 3.69 -18.27 -10.95
CA PRO A 218 2.73 -17.65 -11.86
C PRO A 218 1.69 -16.80 -11.12
N ARG A 219 1.49 -15.57 -11.60
CA ARG A 219 0.47 -14.64 -11.10
C ARG A 219 0.61 -14.21 -9.63
N THR A 220 1.76 -14.41 -8.97
CA THR A 220 1.99 -13.91 -7.61
C THR A 220 2.55 -12.49 -7.55
N LEU A 221 3.00 -11.95 -8.69
CA LEU A 221 3.33 -10.55 -8.92
C LEU A 221 2.85 -10.18 -10.32
N VAL A 222 2.05 -9.13 -10.42
CA VAL A 222 1.38 -8.72 -11.65
C VAL A 222 1.48 -7.21 -11.82
N LEU A 223 1.88 -6.77 -13.01
CA LEU A 223 1.79 -5.38 -13.42
C LEU A 223 0.35 -5.06 -13.81
N ARG A 224 -0.29 -4.14 -13.08
CA ARG A 224 -1.64 -3.64 -13.37
C ARG A 224 -1.63 -2.52 -14.41
N ALA A 225 -0.65 -1.65 -14.31
CA ALA A 225 -0.47 -0.54 -15.25
C ALA A 225 1.00 -0.12 -15.27
N ALA A 226 1.50 0.22 -16.44
CA ALA A 226 2.73 0.98 -16.62
C ALA A 226 2.40 2.26 -17.37
N ARG A 227 2.89 3.39 -16.88
CA ARG A 227 2.69 4.68 -17.54
C ARG A 227 3.94 5.54 -17.45
N ARG A 228 4.25 6.26 -18.53
CA ARG A 228 5.19 7.39 -18.44
C ARG A 228 4.55 8.50 -17.65
N VAL A 229 5.31 9.10 -16.76
CA VAL A 229 4.85 10.16 -15.87
C VAL A 229 5.79 11.36 -15.95
N PRO A 230 5.34 12.56 -15.57
CA PRO A 230 6.22 13.73 -15.50
C PRO A 230 7.46 13.45 -14.66
N ARG A 231 8.58 14.08 -15.01
CA ARG A 231 9.87 13.88 -14.31
C ARG A 231 9.79 14.13 -12.80
N ALA A 232 8.92 15.04 -12.36
CA ALA A 232 8.71 15.42 -10.96
C ALA A 232 7.82 14.46 -10.17
N PHE A 233 7.24 13.44 -10.82
CA PHE A 233 6.41 12.44 -10.16
C PHE A 233 7.27 11.51 -9.31
N HIS A 234 6.81 11.24 -8.09
CA HIS A 234 7.42 10.32 -7.14
C HIS A 234 6.34 9.43 -6.54
N ALA A 235 6.69 8.15 -6.30
CA ALA A 235 5.83 7.22 -5.61
C ALA A 235 5.95 7.45 -4.10
#